data_AF-A0AAW2MJ64-F1
#
_entry.id   AF-A0AAW2MJ64-F1
#
_cell.length_a   1.000
_cell.length_b   1.000
_cell.length_c   1.000
_cell.angle_alpha   90.00
_cell.angle_beta   90.00
_cell.angle_gamma   90.00
#
_symmetry.space_group_name_H-M   'P 1'
#
loop_
_entity.id
_entity.type
_entity.pdbx_description
1 polymer ?
#
loop_
_entity_poly.entity_id
_entity_poly.type
_entity_poly.pdbx_seq_one_letter_code
_entity_poly.pdbx_strand_id
1 'polypeptide(L)'
;MANLTKLDFIALDVSGTNYLSWVLDAELNLASNKLGETVKENTTASEQDCAKAMILLRHHLHESLKSQYLTVKSPFQLWKSLKDRFDHQKTVILPRARYEWIQLRLQDFKTIAEYNSEMFRIVSKLRLCGEDVTDEQMLEKTFSTFHASNLVLQQQYRERGFKTYSELISCLLVAEENNQLLLNNHHTRPTGSKPLPENSAALPEANATSSRKGSGRYHGSPQGHSYGRGRGRGHGGRGRGRGNDRGNHHNTWINPNIQKKNGIKAKNQHEKTTNGDICHRCGMSGHWSRTCRTAPHLVKLYQASLKAKGKEVETNLLRPESQTIPT
;
A
#
# COMPACT_ATOMS: atom_id res chain seq x y z
N MET A 1 -42.21 12.75 -9.81
CA MET A 1 -41.91 12.20 -8.47
C MET A 1 -41.60 10.73 -8.64
N ALA A 2 -40.32 10.36 -8.65
CA ALA A 2 -39.95 8.94 -8.71
C ALA A 2 -40.04 8.37 -7.30
N ASN A 3 -41.10 7.60 -7.02
CA ASN A 3 -41.07 6.67 -5.91
C ASN A 3 -40.03 5.61 -6.27
N LEU A 4 -38.77 5.86 -5.92
CA LEU A 4 -37.72 4.86 -5.99
C LEU A 4 -38.07 3.81 -4.95
N THR A 5 -38.85 2.81 -5.35
CA THR A 5 -39.06 1.60 -4.56
C THR A 5 -37.67 1.06 -4.25
N LYS A 6 -37.34 1.03 -2.95
CA LYS A 6 -36.04 0.60 -2.47
C LYS A 6 -35.87 -0.86 -2.88
N LEU A 7 -34.88 -1.14 -3.72
CA LEU A 7 -34.51 -2.49 -4.09
C LEU A 7 -33.92 -3.21 -2.87
N ASP A 8 -34.21 -4.50 -2.73
CA ASP A 8 -33.64 -5.33 -1.67
C ASP A 8 -32.16 -5.62 -1.93
N PHE A 9 -31.77 -5.70 -3.21
CA PHE A 9 -30.40 -5.86 -3.69
C PHE A 9 -30.20 -5.17 -5.04
N ILE A 10 -28.96 -5.14 -5.53
CA ILE A 10 -28.62 -4.42 -6.77
C ILE A 10 -29.35 -5.07 -7.95
N ALA A 11 -30.02 -4.26 -8.79
CA ALA A 11 -30.71 -4.77 -9.97
C ALA A 11 -29.73 -5.35 -11.01
N LEU A 12 -30.16 -6.35 -11.77
CA LEU A 12 -29.40 -6.92 -12.87
C LEU A 12 -29.16 -5.86 -13.95
N ASP A 13 -27.90 -5.56 -14.21
CA ASP A 13 -27.52 -4.59 -15.23
C ASP A 13 -27.75 -5.15 -16.64
N VAL A 14 -28.00 -4.27 -17.60
CA VAL A 14 -28.25 -4.63 -19.02
C VAL A 14 -27.06 -5.36 -19.64
N SER A 15 -25.85 -5.01 -19.23
CA SER A 15 -24.62 -5.66 -19.71
C SER A 15 -24.44 -7.07 -19.14
N GLY A 16 -25.12 -7.40 -18.03
CA GLY A 16 -24.92 -8.65 -17.31
C GLY A 16 -23.63 -8.72 -16.49
N THR A 17 -22.88 -7.62 -16.36
CA THR A 17 -21.60 -7.62 -15.63
C THR A 17 -21.72 -8.04 -14.16
N ASN A 18 -22.87 -7.78 -13.54
CA ASN A 18 -23.19 -8.21 -12.17
C ASN A 18 -24.06 -9.47 -12.11
N TYR A 19 -24.21 -10.22 -13.22
CA TYR A 19 -25.12 -11.37 -13.30
C TYR A 19 -24.84 -12.43 -12.24
N LEU A 20 -23.57 -12.83 -12.05
CA LEU A 20 -23.21 -13.86 -11.07
C LEU A 20 -23.55 -13.45 -9.63
N SER A 21 -23.26 -12.21 -9.24
CA SER A 21 -23.65 -11.68 -7.93
C SER A 21 -25.17 -11.55 -7.80
N TRP A 22 -25.85 -11.10 -8.86
CA TRP A 22 -27.30 -10.96 -8.88
C TRP A 22 -28.01 -12.30 -8.71
N VAL A 23 -27.52 -13.36 -9.34
CA VAL A 23 -28.06 -14.72 -9.19
C VAL A 23 -28.01 -15.16 -7.73
N LEU A 24 -26.89 -14.97 -7.05
CA LEU A 24 -26.75 -15.32 -5.62
C LEU A 24 -27.73 -14.54 -4.75
N ASP A 25 -27.81 -13.23 -4.94
CA ASP A 25 -28.72 -12.39 -4.16
C ASP A 25 -30.19 -12.76 -4.44
N ALA A 26 -30.55 -13.03 -5.69
CA ALA A 26 -31.89 -13.44 -6.09
C ALA A 26 -32.26 -14.82 -5.53
N GLU A 27 -31.35 -15.80 -5.58
CA GLU A 27 -31.56 -17.13 -4.99
C GLU A 27 -31.78 -17.05 -3.49
N LEU A 28 -30.98 -16.25 -2.76
CA LEU A 28 -31.13 -16.03 -1.33
C LEU A 28 -32.48 -15.37 -0.99
N ASN A 29 -32.91 -14.39 -1.80
CA ASN A 29 -34.20 -13.73 -1.62
C ASN A 29 -35.39 -14.62 -1.99
N LEU A 30 -35.26 -15.49 -2.98
CA LEU A 30 -36.29 -16.49 -3.27
C LEU A 30 -36.36 -17.53 -2.15
N ALA A 31 -35.22 -17.99 -1.63
CA ALA A 31 -35.16 -18.96 -0.53
C ALA A 31 -35.77 -18.39 0.77
N SER A 32 -35.43 -17.16 1.15
CA SER A 32 -35.96 -16.50 2.36
C SER A 32 -37.49 -16.37 2.32
N ASN A 33 -38.05 -16.15 1.13
CA ASN A 33 -39.48 -16.06 0.88
C ASN A 33 -40.17 -17.41 0.60
N LYS A 34 -39.44 -18.54 0.69
CA LYS A 34 -39.92 -19.89 0.34
C LYS A 34 -40.40 -20.03 -1.12
N LEU A 35 -39.83 -19.24 -2.03
CA LEU A 35 -40.13 -19.20 -3.46
C LEU A 35 -39.09 -19.94 -4.31
N GLY A 36 -38.05 -20.53 -3.70
CA GLY A 36 -36.93 -21.15 -4.43
C GLY A 36 -37.33 -22.26 -5.41
N GLU A 37 -38.41 -23.00 -5.15
CA GLU A 37 -38.89 -24.03 -6.09
C GLU A 37 -39.44 -23.41 -7.39
N THR A 38 -39.96 -22.18 -7.37
CA THR A 38 -40.63 -21.57 -8.55
C THR A 38 -39.73 -21.36 -9.76
N VAL A 39 -38.40 -21.36 -9.56
CA VAL A 39 -37.38 -21.20 -10.61
C VAL A 39 -36.74 -22.53 -11.04
N LYS A 40 -37.24 -23.66 -10.54
CA LYS A 40 -36.82 -25.00 -10.98
C LYS A 40 -37.77 -25.56 -12.04
N GLU A 41 -37.25 -26.52 -12.80
CA GLU A 41 -38.02 -27.21 -13.84
C GLU A 41 -39.05 -28.16 -13.22
N ASN A 42 -40.24 -28.27 -13.84
CA ASN A 42 -41.34 -29.17 -13.42
C ASN A 42 -41.90 -28.93 -12.00
N THR A 43 -41.81 -27.69 -11.51
CA THR A 43 -42.28 -27.32 -10.18
C THR A 43 -43.81 -27.33 -10.05
N THR A 44 -44.32 -27.83 -8.92
CA THR A 44 -45.75 -27.82 -8.53
C THR A 44 -46.14 -26.59 -7.69
N ALA A 45 -45.42 -25.47 -7.85
CA ALA A 45 -45.65 -24.27 -7.05
C ALA A 45 -47.01 -23.64 -7.39
N SER A 46 -47.63 -23.05 -6.37
CA SER A 46 -48.89 -22.31 -6.52
C SER A 46 -48.73 -21.16 -7.52
N GLU A 47 -49.80 -20.84 -8.24
CA GLU A 47 -49.87 -19.64 -9.10
C GLU A 47 -49.56 -18.36 -8.30
N GLN A 48 -49.97 -18.31 -7.03
CA GLN A 48 -49.70 -17.18 -6.14
C GLN A 48 -48.20 -17.03 -5.87
N ASP A 49 -47.49 -18.13 -5.64
CA ASP A 49 -46.05 -18.10 -5.36
C ASP A 49 -45.26 -17.82 -6.64
N CYS A 50 -45.73 -18.32 -7.79
CA CYS A 50 -45.20 -17.92 -9.09
C CYS A 50 -45.36 -16.41 -9.33
N ALA A 51 -46.53 -15.83 -8.99
CA ALA A 51 -46.74 -14.39 -9.14
C ALA A 51 -45.83 -13.57 -8.21
N LYS A 52 -45.67 -13.98 -6.95
CA LYS A 52 -44.74 -13.32 -6.00
C LYS A 52 -43.29 -13.38 -6.51
N ALA A 53 -42.85 -14.54 -6.98
CA ALA A 53 -41.50 -14.71 -7.53
C ALA A 53 -41.30 -13.84 -8.78
N MET A 54 -42.29 -13.77 -9.67
CA MET A 54 -42.25 -12.89 -10.85
C MET A 54 -42.11 -11.42 -10.46
N ILE A 55 -42.87 -10.95 -9.47
CA ILE A 55 -42.79 -9.56 -8.99
C ILE A 55 -41.40 -9.27 -8.44
N LEU A 56 -40.86 -10.17 -7.61
CA LEU A 56 -39.52 -10.03 -7.02
C LEU A 56 -38.45 -9.97 -8.11
N LEU A 57 -38.44 -10.95 -9.03
CA LEU A 57 -37.45 -11.00 -10.11
C LEU A 57 -37.51 -9.75 -10.98
N ARG A 58 -38.70 -9.36 -11.46
CA ARG A 58 -38.87 -8.17 -12.30
C ARG A 58 -38.52 -6.88 -11.57
N HIS A 59 -38.77 -6.78 -10.27
CA HIS A 59 -38.39 -5.61 -9.48
C HIS A 59 -36.89 -5.36 -9.52
N HIS A 60 -36.10 -6.45 -9.50
CA HIS A 60 -34.64 -6.44 -9.49
C HIS A 60 -34.00 -6.57 -10.88
N LEU A 61 -34.73 -6.24 -11.95
CA LEU A 61 -34.16 -6.11 -13.30
C LEU A 61 -33.98 -4.64 -13.67
N HIS A 62 -32.97 -4.33 -14.47
CA HIS A 62 -32.92 -3.04 -15.16
C HIS A 62 -34.15 -2.85 -16.08
N GLU A 63 -34.60 -1.60 -16.23
CA GLU A 63 -35.85 -1.25 -16.92
C GLU A 63 -35.94 -1.77 -18.37
N SER A 64 -34.83 -1.74 -19.11
CA SER A 64 -34.77 -2.29 -20.46
C SER A 64 -34.94 -3.82 -20.48
N LEU A 65 -34.44 -4.54 -19.48
CA LEU A 65 -34.65 -5.98 -19.34
C LEU A 65 -36.12 -6.27 -18.98
N LYS A 66 -36.74 -5.46 -18.11
CA LYS A 66 -38.17 -5.59 -17.80
C LYS A 66 -39.03 -5.47 -19.06
N SER A 67 -38.71 -4.50 -19.92
CA SER A 67 -39.40 -4.30 -21.18
C SER A 67 -39.21 -5.48 -22.13
N GLN A 68 -38.00 -6.04 -22.23
CA GLN A 68 -37.74 -7.19 -23.10
C GLN A 68 -38.46 -8.47 -22.63
N TYR A 69 -38.57 -8.67 -21.32
CA TYR A 69 -39.19 -9.87 -20.74
C TYR A 69 -40.62 -9.63 -20.24
N LEU A 70 -41.29 -8.55 -20.67
CA LEU A 70 -42.63 -8.17 -20.16
C LEU A 70 -43.70 -9.25 -20.39
N THR A 71 -43.56 -10.02 -21.48
CA THR A 71 -44.51 -11.06 -21.89
C THR A 71 -44.29 -12.41 -21.19
N VAL A 72 -43.14 -12.62 -20.54
CA VAL A 72 -42.80 -13.88 -19.86
C VAL A 72 -43.58 -13.97 -18.56
N LYS A 73 -44.50 -14.95 -18.44
CA LYS A 73 -45.39 -15.10 -17.27
C LYS A 73 -44.88 -16.07 -16.21
N SER A 74 -43.88 -16.88 -16.53
CA SER A 74 -43.35 -17.93 -15.64
C SER A 74 -42.00 -17.53 -15.04
N PRO A 75 -41.81 -17.64 -13.70
CA PRO A 75 -40.52 -17.38 -13.05
C PRO A 75 -39.40 -18.26 -13.60
N PHE A 76 -39.69 -19.56 -13.78
CA PHE A 76 -38.75 -20.51 -14.38
C PHE A 76 -38.32 -20.08 -15.78
N GLN A 77 -39.25 -19.69 -16.65
CA GLN A 77 -38.91 -19.25 -18.01
C GLN A 77 -38.08 -17.96 -17.99
N LEU A 78 -38.41 -17.01 -17.11
CA LEU A 78 -37.62 -15.78 -16.95
C LEU A 78 -36.21 -16.10 -16.45
N TRP A 79 -36.10 -16.91 -15.41
CA TRP A 79 -34.82 -17.36 -14.84
C TRP A 79 -33.94 -18.05 -15.87
N LYS A 80 -34.51 -19.01 -16.62
CA LYS A 80 -33.83 -19.71 -17.70
C LYS A 80 -33.39 -18.75 -18.81
N SER A 81 -34.25 -17.82 -19.23
CA SER A 81 -33.92 -16.84 -20.28
C SER A 81 -32.79 -15.89 -19.87
N LEU A 82 -32.77 -15.46 -18.60
CA LEU A 82 -31.69 -14.64 -18.05
C LEU A 82 -30.39 -15.45 -17.97
N LYS A 83 -30.48 -16.71 -17.55
CA LYS A 83 -29.35 -17.64 -17.55
C LYS A 83 -28.79 -17.82 -18.94
N ASP A 84 -29.58 -18.25 -19.92
CA ASP A 84 -29.12 -18.49 -21.28
C ASP A 84 -28.46 -17.24 -21.89
N ARG A 85 -28.97 -16.04 -21.55
CA ARG A 85 -28.39 -14.78 -22.00
C ARG A 85 -27.04 -14.46 -21.37
N PHE A 86 -26.88 -14.68 -20.06
CA PHE A 86 -25.75 -14.16 -19.29
C PHE A 86 -24.80 -15.24 -18.77
N ASP A 87 -25.03 -16.53 -19.03
CA ASP A 87 -24.17 -17.63 -18.57
C ASP A 87 -22.73 -17.48 -19.08
N HIS A 88 -22.56 -16.90 -20.28
CA HIS A 88 -21.27 -16.58 -20.87
C HIS A 88 -20.44 -15.61 -20.01
N GLN A 89 -21.03 -14.85 -19.08
CA GLN A 89 -20.26 -13.97 -18.19
C GLN A 89 -19.23 -14.75 -17.39
N LYS A 90 -19.55 -15.99 -17.00
CA LYS A 90 -18.60 -16.88 -16.32
C LYS A 90 -17.37 -17.19 -17.18
N THR A 91 -17.55 -17.36 -18.49
CA THR A 91 -16.44 -17.66 -19.42
C THR A 91 -15.55 -16.45 -19.67
N VAL A 92 -16.05 -15.23 -19.49
CA VAL A 92 -15.28 -13.98 -19.61
C VAL A 92 -14.59 -13.62 -18.30
N ILE A 93 -15.29 -13.75 -17.17
CA ILE A 93 -14.78 -13.35 -15.85
C ILE A 93 -13.68 -14.32 -15.38
N LEU A 94 -13.85 -15.63 -15.59
CA LEU A 94 -12.97 -16.63 -15.02
C LEU A 94 -11.51 -16.53 -15.54
N PRO A 95 -11.23 -16.48 -16.86
CA PRO A 95 -9.85 -16.32 -17.34
C PRO A 95 -9.19 -15.05 -16.85
N ARG A 96 -9.95 -13.95 -16.77
CA ARG A 96 -9.47 -12.68 -16.24
C ARG A 96 -9.13 -12.77 -14.75
N ALA A 97 -9.99 -13.38 -13.94
CA ALA A 97 -9.74 -13.57 -12.51
C ALA A 97 -8.52 -14.47 -12.27
N ARG A 98 -8.35 -15.55 -13.05
CA ARG A 98 -7.14 -16.39 -13.01
C ARG A 98 -5.88 -15.61 -13.38
N TYR A 99 -5.94 -14.77 -14.41
CA TYR A 99 -4.82 -13.92 -14.79
C TYR A 99 -4.47 -12.92 -13.69
N GLU A 100 -5.47 -12.21 -13.13
CA GLU A 100 -5.30 -11.30 -12.00
C GLU A 100 -4.70 -12.03 -10.79
N TRP A 101 -5.15 -13.26 -10.49
CA TRP A 101 -4.58 -14.10 -9.44
C TRP A 101 -3.10 -14.43 -9.68
N ILE A 102 -2.71 -14.80 -10.89
CA ILE A 102 -1.31 -15.11 -11.23
C ILE A 102 -0.43 -13.87 -11.03
N GLN A 103 -0.90 -12.71 -11.51
CA GLN A 103 -0.15 -11.45 -11.47
C GLN A 103 -0.17 -10.75 -10.10
N LEU A 104 -1.07 -11.13 -9.19
CA LEU A 104 -1.15 -10.53 -7.87
C LEU A 104 0.18 -10.68 -7.12
N ARG A 105 0.75 -9.55 -6.66
CA ARG A 105 1.93 -9.54 -5.79
C ARG A 105 1.81 -8.53 -4.66
N LEU A 106 2.22 -8.94 -3.46
CA LEU A 106 2.21 -8.07 -2.28
C LEU A 106 2.96 -6.74 -2.50
N GLN A 107 4.11 -6.79 -3.18
CA GLN A 107 4.98 -5.63 -3.44
C GLN A 107 4.39 -4.57 -4.37
N ASP A 108 3.30 -4.86 -5.10
CA ASP A 108 2.68 -3.91 -6.03
C ASP A 108 1.74 -2.92 -5.30
N PHE A 109 1.51 -3.12 -3.99
CA PHE A 109 0.63 -2.30 -3.16
C PHE A 109 1.43 -1.48 -2.16
N LYS A 110 0.88 -0.31 -1.77
CA LYS A 110 1.53 0.57 -0.79
C LYS A 110 1.29 0.11 0.64
N THR A 111 0.15 -0.52 0.88
CA THR A 111 -0.25 -0.99 2.20
C THR A 111 -0.71 -2.44 2.16
N ILE A 112 -0.58 -3.13 3.29
CA ILE A 112 -1.12 -4.49 3.46
C ILE A 112 -2.64 -4.50 3.30
N ALA A 113 -3.33 -3.42 3.72
CA ALA A 113 -4.78 -3.29 3.58
C ALA A 113 -5.24 -3.25 2.11
N GLU A 114 -4.53 -2.51 1.25
CA GLU A 114 -4.81 -2.46 -0.19
C GLU A 114 -4.64 -3.83 -0.85
N TYR A 115 -3.51 -4.50 -0.57
CA TYR A 115 -3.27 -5.86 -1.05
C TYR A 115 -4.38 -6.82 -0.60
N ASN A 116 -4.77 -6.74 0.67
CA ASN A 116 -5.81 -7.60 1.23
C ASN A 116 -7.15 -7.42 0.51
N SER A 117 -7.53 -6.16 0.25
CA SER A 117 -8.75 -5.84 -0.49
C SER A 117 -8.73 -6.46 -1.88
N GLU A 118 -7.60 -6.35 -2.59
CA GLU A 118 -7.47 -6.89 -3.94
C GLU A 118 -7.44 -8.42 -3.97
N MET A 119 -6.76 -9.06 -3.00
CA MET A 119 -6.79 -10.50 -2.80
C MET A 119 -8.24 -11.00 -2.68
N PHE A 120 -9.02 -10.42 -1.77
CA PHE A 120 -10.42 -10.79 -1.61
C PHE A 120 -11.26 -10.48 -2.85
N ARG A 121 -11.01 -9.37 -3.54
CA ARG A 121 -11.71 -9.05 -4.80
C ARG A 121 -11.49 -10.13 -5.86
N ILE A 122 -10.27 -10.63 -6.01
CA ILE A 122 -9.93 -11.68 -6.97
C ILE A 122 -10.51 -13.03 -6.52
N VAL A 123 -10.31 -13.41 -5.26
CA VAL A 123 -10.83 -14.67 -4.70
C VAL A 123 -12.34 -14.75 -4.81
N SER A 124 -13.07 -13.66 -4.53
CA SER A 124 -14.52 -13.60 -4.72
C SER A 124 -14.92 -13.83 -6.17
N LYS A 125 -14.21 -13.26 -7.15
CA LYS A 125 -14.49 -13.52 -8.58
C LYS A 125 -14.25 -14.98 -8.97
N LEU A 126 -13.19 -15.60 -8.45
CA LEU A 126 -12.89 -17.01 -8.68
C LEU A 126 -13.99 -17.91 -8.09
N ARG A 127 -14.38 -17.66 -6.83
CA ARG A 127 -15.45 -18.39 -6.15
C ARG A 127 -16.81 -18.22 -6.82
N LEU A 128 -17.14 -17.01 -7.29
CA LEU A 128 -18.35 -16.76 -8.10
C LEU A 128 -18.36 -17.57 -9.40
N CYS A 129 -17.17 -17.88 -9.95
CA CYS A 129 -17.01 -18.75 -11.11
C CYS A 129 -16.91 -20.24 -10.73
N GLY A 130 -17.12 -20.61 -9.47
CA GLY A 130 -17.04 -22.00 -8.99
C GLY A 130 -15.62 -22.53 -8.83
N GLU A 131 -14.62 -21.65 -8.74
CA GLU A 131 -13.27 -22.03 -8.31
C GLU A 131 -13.07 -21.69 -6.84
N ASP A 132 -13.02 -22.75 -6.03
CA ASP A 132 -12.75 -22.61 -4.61
C ASP A 132 -11.27 -22.34 -4.36
N VAL A 133 -10.99 -21.14 -3.87
CA VAL A 133 -9.66 -20.77 -3.37
C VAL A 133 -9.60 -21.03 -1.87
N THR A 134 -8.69 -21.90 -1.44
CA THR A 134 -8.51 -22.27 -0.03
C THR A 134 -7.63 -21.24 0.71
N ASP A 135 -7.72 -21.24 2.05
CA ASP A 135 -6.82 -20.42 2.88
C ASP A 135 -5.34 -20.75 2.62
N GLU A 136 -5.00 -22.03 2.47
CA GLU A 136 -3.64 -22.48 2.14
C GLU A 136 -3.12 -21.85 0.84
N GLN A 137 -3.96 -21.77 -0.19
CA GLN A 137 -3.60 -21.13 -1.45
C GLN A 137 -3.40 -19.62 -1.28
N MET A 138 -4.23 -18.94 -0.48
CA MET A 138 -4.08 -17.51 -0.18
C MET A 138 -2.82 -17.22 0.64
N LEU A 139 -2.51 -18.08 1.61
CA LEU A 139 -1.29 -18.03 2.40
C LEU A 139 -0.06 -18.20 1.50
N GLU A 140 0.00 -19.26 0.71
CA GLU A 140 1.10 -19.54 -0.21
C GLU A 140 1.26 -18.44 -1.26
N LYS A 141 0.15 -17.91 -1.78
CA LYS A 141 0.15 -16.78 -2.71
C LYS A 141 0.76 -15.53 -2.08
N THR A 142 0.46 -15.27 -0.80
CA THR A 142 1.02 -14.12 -0.09
C THR A 142 2.50 -14.31 0.17
N PHE A 143 2.91 -15.49 0.66
CA PHE A 143 4.31 -15.77 0.90
C PHE A 143 5.17 -15.75 -0.38
N SER A 144 4.67 -16.31 -1.48
CA SER A 144 5.42 -16.36 -2.75
C SER A 144 5.59 -14.99 -3.42
N THR A 145 4.88 -13.96 -2.96
CA THR A 145 4.90 -12.62 -3.57
C THR A 145 5.61 -11.55 -2.75
N PHE A 146 6.29 -11.94 -1.66
CA PHE A 146 7.22 -11.08 -0.96
C PHE A 146 8.37 -10.66 -1.89
N HIS A 147 8.83 -9.41 -1.75
CA HIS A 147 10.02 -8.93 -2.44
C HIS A 147 11.25 -9.74 -2.00
N ALA A 148 12.19 -9.98 -2.92
CA ALA A 148 13.38 -10.82 -2.67
C ALA A 148 14.24 -10.35 -1.48
N SER A 149 14.27 -9.03 -1.20
CA SER A 149 14.96 -8.49 0.00
C SER A 149 14.34 -8.93 1.32
N ASN A 150 13.09 -9.38 1.30
CA ASN A 150 12.29 -9.75 2.47
C ASN A 150 12.21 -11.27 2.64
N LEU A 151 13.12 -12.03 2.03
CA LEU A 151 13.18 -13.49 2.11
C LEU A 151 13.19 -14.00 3.57
N VAL A 152 13.94 -13.33 4.45
CA VAL A 152 14.01 -13.69 5.88
C VAL A 152 12.66 -13.46 6.57
N LEU A 153 11.99 -12.35 6.29
CA LEU A 153 10.65 -12.07 6.86
C LEU A 153 9.63 -13.09 6.36
N GLN A 154 9.67 -13.42 5.07
CA GLN A 154 8.82 -14.45 4.49
C GLN A 154 9.02 -15.80 5.22
N GLN A 155 10.26 -16.22 5.45
CA GLN A 155 10.57 -17.45 6.19
C GLN A 155 10.03 -17.39 7.63
N GLN A 156 10.25 -16.27 8.33
CA GLN A 156 9.73 -16.08 9.69
C GLN A 156 8.20 -16.21 9.76
N TYR A 157 7.46 -15.67 8.79
CA TYR A 157 6.00 -15.81 8.79
C TYR A 157 5.54 -17.23 8.40
N ARG A 158 6.29 -17.94 7.54
CA ARG A 158 6.01 -19.35 7.22
C ARG A 158 6.22 -20.25 8.45
N GLU A 159 7.30 -20.04 9.19
CA GLU A 159 7.63 -20.83 10.40
C GLU A 159 6.60 -20.65 11.53
N ARG A 160 5.84 -19.55 11.53
CA ARG A 160 4.74 -19.35 12.49
C ARG A 160 3.56 -20.31 12.26
N GLY A 161 3.44 -20.93 11.08
CA GLY A 161 2.46 -21.98 10.82
C GLY A 161 1.00 -21.53 10.89
N PHE A 162 0.67 -20.36 10.32
CA PHE A 162 -0.71 -19.87 10.21
C PHE A 162 -1.61 -20.88 9.49
N LYS A 163 -2.83 -21.08 10.00
CA LYS A 163 -3.80 -22.01 9.40
C LYS A 163 -4.80 -21.32 8.49
N THR A 164 -5.09 -20.05 8.78
CA THR A 164 -6.06 -19.25 8.03
C THR A 164 -5.41 -17.99 7.48
N TYR A 165 -5.90 -17.51 6.34
CA TYR A 165 -5.38 -16.27 5.76
C TYR A 165 -5.66 -15.05 6.66
N SER A 166 -6.76 -15.08 7.41
CA SER A 166 -7.13 -14.02 8.36
C SER A 166 -6.11 -13.86 9.51
N GLU A 167 -5.51 -14.94 9.99
CA GLU A 167 -4.42 -14.89 10.98
C GLU A 167 -3.17 -14.21 10.41
N LEU A 168 -2.74 -14.62 9.20
CA LEU A 168 -1.58 -14.04 8.53
C LEU A 168 -1.79 -12.54 8.30
N ILE A 169 -2.92 -12.14 7.71
CA ILE A 169 -3.13 -10.75 7.34
C ILE A 169 -3.22 -9.84 8.57
N SER A 170 -3.85 -10.30 9.65
CA SER A 170 -3.88 -9.57 10.92
C SER A 170 -2.47 -9.34 11.46
N CYS A 171 -1.61 -10.34 11.38
CA CYS A 171 -0.22 -10.22 11.80
C CYS A 171 0.59 -9.26 10.91
N LEU A 172 0.35 -9.28 9.60
CA LEU A 172 1.01 -8.37 8.65
C LEU A 172 0.59 -6.91 8.85
N LEU A 173 -0.71 -6.66 9.10
CA LEU A 173 -1.24 -5.33 9.39
C LEU A 173 -0.62 -4.74 10.66
N VAL A 174 -0.57 -5.53 11.75
CA VAL A 174 0.08 -5.09 12.99
C VAL A 174 1.57 -4.82 12.79
N ALA A 175 2.26 -5.64 11.98
CA ALA A 175 3.67 -5.43 11.68
C ALA A 175 3.92 -4.16 10.85
N GLU A 176 3.05 -3.87 9.87
CA GLU A 176 3.10 -2.65 9.07
C GLU A 176 2.98 -1.40 9.95
N GLU A 177 1.97 -1.33 10.82
CA GLU A 177 1.77 -0.22 11.76
C GLU A 177 2.95 -0.06 12.74
N ASN A 178 3.43 -1.17 13.32
CA ASN A 178 4.59 -1.13 14.20
C ASN A 178 5.86 -0.62 13.49
N ASN A 179 6.07 -1.00 12.23
CA ASN A 179 7.19 -0.50 11.44
C ASN A 179 7.07 1.00 11.16
N GLN A 180 5.87 1.50 10.86
CA GLN A 180 5.64 2.93 10.70
C GLN A 180 5.96 3.71 12.00
N LEU A 181 5.52 3.20 13.15
CA LEU A 181 5.85 3.79 14.45
C LEU A 181 7.35 3.78 14.75
N LEU A 182 8.04 2.67 14.46
CA LEU A 182 9.49 2.57 14.62
C LEU A 182 10.22 3.60 13.75
N LEU A 183 9.79 3.77 12.50
CA LEU A 183 10.32 4.81 11.62
C LEU A 183 10.06 6.19 12.20
N ASN A 184 8.84 6.49 12.63
CA ASN A 184 8.51 7.78 13.23
C ASN A 184 9.37 8.08 14.47
N ASN A 185 9.56 7.10 15.35
CA ASN A 185 10.42 7.23 16.53
C ASN A 185 11.89 7.53 16.17
N HIS A 186 12.39 6.94 15.08
CA HIS A 186 13.74 7.26 14.60
C HIS A 186 13.85 8.71 14.09
N HIS A 187 12.81 9.20 13.41
CA HIS A 187 12.76 10.57 12.91
C HIS A 187 12.54 11.61 14.02
N THR A 188 11.78 11.30 15.07
CA THR A 188 11.54 12.22 16.20
C THR A 188 12.78 12.38 17.08
N ARG A 189 13.65 11.36 17.14
CA ARG A 189 14.86 11.40 17.95
C ARG A 189 16.05 10.77 17.20
N PRO A 190 16.85 11.57 16.47
CA PRO A 190 18.08 11.07 15.86
C PRO A 190 18.97 10.41 16.91
N THR A 191 19.52 9.26 16.54
CA THR A 191 20.43 8.48 17.38
C THR A 191 21.58 9.38 17.88
N GLY A 192 21.67 9.58 19.21
CA GLY A 192 22.68 10.42 19.86
C GLY A 192 22.20 11.76 20.44
N SER A 193 20.91 12.07 20.34
CA SER A 193 20.31 13.21 21.07
C SER A 193 20.26 12.93 22.58
N LYS A 194 20.67 13.91 23.40
CA LYS A 194 20.64 13.81 24.87
C LYS A 194 19.19 13.62 25.36
N PRO A 195 18.95 12.82 26.41
CA PRO A 195 17.65 12.84 27.10
C PRO A 195 17.33 14.28 27.50
N LEU A 196 16.09 14.73 27.29
CA LEU A 196 15.64 15.99 27.87
C LEU A 196 15.76 15.88 29.39
N PRO A 197 16.25 16.91 30.11
CA PRO A 197 16.34 16.87 31.56
C PRO A 197 14.96 16.64 32.18
N GLU A 198 14.87 15.72 33.15
CA GLU A 198 13.69 15.38 33.97
C GLU A 198 13.25 16.51 34.92
N ASN A 199 13.35 17.77 34.50
CA ASN A 199 13.05 18.93 35.33
C ASN A 199 11.85 19.69 34.74
N SER A 200 10.73 18.97 34.60
CA SER A 200 9.41 19.60 34.52
C SER A 200 8.39 18.65 35.15
N ALA A 201 8.51 18.48 36.46
CA ALA A 201 7.41 18.07 37.30
C ALA A 201 6.42 19.25 37.41
N ALA A 202 5.19 19.02 36.94
CA ALA A 202 3.94 19.72 37.29
C ALA A 202 3.82 21.19 36.78
N LEU A 203 2.79 21.65 36.07
CA LEU A 203 1.32 21.44 36.07
C LEU A 203 0.72 22.14 34.81
N PRO A 204 -0.62 22.22 34.60
CA PRO A 204 -1.68 21.22 34.67
C PRO A 204 -2.56 21.18 33.39
N GLU A 205 -3.42 20.17 33.31
CA GLU A 205 -4.50 20.01 32.33
C GLU A 205 -5.40 21.26 32.20
N ALA A 206 -5.68 21.64 30.95
CA ALA A 206 -6.73 22.59 30.62
C ALA A 206 -8.08 21.85 30.52
N ASN A 207 -9.04 22.22 31.37
CA ASN A 207 -10.45 22.53 31.03
C ASN A 207 -11.38 22.41 32.26
N ALA A 208 -11.98 23.53 32.69
CA ALA A 208 -13.41 23.62 33.09
C ALA A 208 -13.78 25.05 33.55
N THR A 209 -14.74 25.62 32.82
CA THR A 209 -15.66 26.73 33.12
C THR A 209 -15.84 27.18 34.59
N SER A 210 -15.76 28.48 34.86
CA SER A 210 -16.91 29.32 35.29
C SER A 210 -16.49 30.69 35.85
N SER A 211 -17.41 31.63 35.69
CA SER A 211 -17.40 33.07 35.99
C SER A 211 -16.94 33.47 37.41
N ARG A 212 -16.16 34.56 37.53
CA ARG A 212 -16.51 35.78 38.32
C ARG A 212 -15.40 36.84 38.33
N LYS A 213 -15.80 38.06 37.95
CA LYS A 213 -15.39 39.41 38.42
C LYS A 213 -14.15 39.55 39.29
N GLY A 214 -13.28 40.51 38.94
CA GLY A 214 -12.38 41.16 39.91
C GLY A 214 -11.34 42.09 39.31
N SER A 215 -11.66 43.38 39.28
CA SER A 215 -10.80 44.53 38.94
C SER A 215 -9.52 44.64 39.81
N GLY A 216 -8.42 45.18 39.25
CA GLY A 216 -7.39 45.83 40.08
C GLY A 216 -6.01 46.00 39.45
N ARG A 217 -5.71 47.23 38.99
CA ARG A 217 -4.35 47.77 38.80
C ARG A 217 -3.60 47.82 40.14
N TYR A 218 -2.27 47.68 40.17
CA TYR A 218 -1.31 48.70 40.68
C TYR A 218 0.13 48.17 40.80
N HIS A 219 1.04 49.14 40.63
CA HIS A 219 2.50 49.13 40.68
C HIS A 219 3.15 48.62 41.98
N GLY A 220 4.42 48.20 41.90
CA GLY A 220 5.36 48.27 43.03
C GLY A 220 6.61 47.39 42.91
N SER A 221 7.72 47.99 42.48
CA SER A 221 9.11 47.57 42.80
C SER A 221 9.66 48.59 43.82
N PRO A 222 10.91 48.53 44.34
CA PRO A 222 11.77 47.42 44.81
C PRO A 222 12.51 47.77 46.13
N GLN A 223 13.02 46.81 46.91
CA GLN A 223 14.13 47.01 47.89
C GLN A 223 14.51 45.63 48.43
N GLY A 224 15.74 45.11 48.43
CA GLY A 224 17.02 45.66 48.88
C GLY A 224 17.46 44.86 50.12
N HIS A 225 18.64 44.23 50.10
CA HIS A 225 19.65 44.24 51.18
C HIS A 225 20.76 43.19 50.98
N SER A 226 21.96 43.68 51.22
CA SER A 226 23.28 43.09 51.06
C SER A 226 23.76 42.50 52.38
N TYR A 227 24.38 41.31 52.37
CA TYR A 227 25.44 40.96 53.32
C TYR A 227 26.47 40.09 52.62
N GLY A 228 27.70 40.60 52.49
CA GLY A 228 28.86 39.82 52.13
C GLY A 228 29.42 39.04 53.33
N ARG A 229 30.08 37.91 53.03
CA ARG A 229 31.24 37.42 53.79
C ARG A 229 32.23 36.81 52.81
N GLY A 230 33.34 37.51 52.60
CA GLY A 230 34.49 36.98 51.88
C GLY A 230 35.30 36.01 52.73
N ARG A 231 36.01 35.11 52.06
CA ARG A 231 37.34 34.61 52.44
C ARG A 231 38.12 34.39 51.16
N GLY A 232 39.08 35.26 50.89
CA GLY A 232 40.09 35.05 49.85
C GLY A 232 41.23 34.15 50.36
N ARG A 233 42.00 33.62 49.42
CA ARG A 233 43.48 33.50 49.46
C ARG A 233 43.96 33.11 48.06
N GLY A 234 44.66 34.03 47.41
CA GLY A 234 45.40 33.79 46.18
C GLY A 234 46.88 33.48 46.45
N HIS A 235 47.51 32.81 45.49
CA HIS A 235 48.94 32.77 45.13
C HIS A 235 49.02 31.85 43.90
N GLY A 236 49.76 32.07 42.83
CA GLY A 236 50.70 33.08 42.39
C GLY A 236 51.12 32.67 40.96
N GLY A 237 51.37 33.64 40.08
CA GLY A 237 51.63 33.37 38.66
C GLY A 237 53.02 32.79 38.36
N ARG A 238 53.21 32.38 37.10
CA ARG A 238 54.43 32.53 36.27
C ARG A 238 54.17 31.96 34.87
N GLY A 239 54.45 32.76 33.84
CA GLY A 239 54.36 32.36 32.43
C GLY A 239 55.61 31.63 31.90
N ARG A 240 55.71 31.60 30.56
CA ARG A 240 56.67 30.91 29.65
C ARG A 240 56.17 29.50 29.26
N GLY A 241 56.07 29.04 28.01
CA GLY A 241 56.65 29.46 26.74
C GLY A 241 57.42 28.29 26.10
N ARG A 242 56.96 27.81 24.92
CA ARG A 242 57.66 27.07 23.83
C ARG A 242 58.30 25.67 24.05
N GLY A 243 58.18 24.83 23.00
CA GLY A 243 59.08 23.71 22.65
C GLY A 243 58.36 22.38 22.39
N ASN A 244 58.00 22.03 21.15
CA ASN A 244 58.75 21.26 20.13
C ASN A 244 59.09 19.78 20.46
N ASP A 245 58.58 18.92 19.57
CA ASP A 245 59.21 17.77 18.93
C ASP A 245 59.93 16.70 19.75
N ARG A 246 59.28 15.53 19.90
CA ARG A 246 59.83 14.17 19.78
C ARG A 246 58.66 13.27 19.36
N GLY A 247 58.74 12.32 18.44
CA GLY A 247 59.85 11.64 17.80
C GLY A 247 59.28 10.32 17.28
N ASN A 248 59.50 10.09 16.00
CA ASN A 248 59.04 9.02 15.13
C ASN A 248 59.43 7.60 15.61
N HIS A 249 58.62 6.55 15.35
CA HIS A 249 59.10 5.18 15.10
C HIS A 249 58.15 4.45 14.13
N HIS A 250 58.71 4.07 12.98
CA HIS A 250 58.14 3.19 11.96
C HIS A 250 57.99 1.75 12.45
N ASN A 251 56.99 1.02 11.94
CA ASN A 251 57.25 -0.21 11.18
C ASN A 251 56.05 -0.68 10.35
N THR A 252 56.41 -1.38 9.28
CA THR A 252 55.73 -1.56 8.01
C THR A 252 55.24 -3.02 7.94
N TRP A 253 53.93 -3.21 7.72
CA TRP A 253 53.26 -4.32 7.00
C TRP A 253 53.25 -5.75 7.56
N ILE A 254 52.05 -6.23 7.92
CA ILE A 254 51.38 -7.39 7.27
C ILE A 254 49.86 -7.08 7.21
N ASN A 255 49.28 -7.14 6.01
CA ASN A 255 47.83 -7.13 5.73
C ASN A 255 47.33 -8.60 5.73
N PRO A 256 46.06 -8.94 6.06
CA PRO A 256 44.99 -8.66 5.12
C PRO A 256 43.61 -8.33 5.73
N ASN A 257 43.05 -7.22 5.23
CA ASN A 257 41.74 -7.13 4.60
C ASN A 257 40.44 -7.01 5.45
N ILE A 258 39.53 -6.22 4.87
CA ILE A 258 38.08 -6.08 5.09
C ILE A 258 37.57 -5.18 6.23
N GLN A 259 37.38 -3.91 5.83
CA GLN A 259 36.16 -3.10 5.98
C GLN A 259 35.44 -3.07 7.34
N LYS A 260 35.45 -1.89 8.00
CA LYS A 260 34.23 -1.15 8.35
C LYS A 260 34.55 0.24 8.93
N LYS A 261 33.82 1.22 8.37
CA LYS A 261 33.15 2.37 9.01
C LYS A 261 33.89 3.11 10.14
N ASN A 262 34.09 4.41 9.94
CA ASN A 262 33.72 5.41 10.94
C ASN A 262 33.37 6.73 10.25
N GLY A 263 32.08 6.99 10.10
CA GLY A 263 31.56 8.33 9.87
C GLY A 263 30.97 8.82 11.19
N ILE A 264 31.49 9.93 11.70
CA ILE A 264 30.81 10.73 12.71
C ILE A 264 30.66 12.15 12.18
N LYS A 265 29.42 12.64 12.34
CA LYS A 265 28.92 14.02 12.39
C LYS A 265 28.47 14.68 11.09
N ALA A 266 27.16 14.52 10.92
CA ALA A 266 26.21 15.49 10.37
C ALA A 266 26.47 16.94 10.79
N LYS A 267 26.02 17.87 9.94
CA LYS A 267 25.06 18.90 10.32
C LYS A 267 24.26 19.38 9.08
N ASN A 268 22.97 19.57 9.34
CA ASN A 268 21.87 19.83 8.42
C ASN A 268 22.04 21.13 7.62
N GLN A 269 21.44 21.15 6.41
CA GLN A 269 20.56 22.24 6.00
C GLN A 269 19.65 21.81 4.83
N HIS A 270 18.41 22.27 4.89
CA HIS A 270 17.39 22.14 3.87
C HIS A 270 17.86 22.68 2.52
N GLU A 271 17.56 21.95 1.44
CA GLU A 271 17.23 22.56 0.16
C GLU A 271 16.13 21.74 -0.51
N LYS A 272 14.94 22.35 -0.63
CA LYS A 272 13.99 22.02 -1.69
C LYS A 272 14.63 22.41 -3.01
N THR A 273 14.49 21.56 -4.04
CA THR A 273 14.23 21.88 -5.48
C THR A 273 14.75 20.70 -6.33
N THR A 274 13.88 19.95 -7.01
CA THR A 274 13.43 20.07 -8.41
C THR A 274 14.06 18.98 -9.29
N ASN A 275 13.29 18.43 -10.22
CA ASN A 275 13.82 17.73 -11.38
C ASN A 275 14.87 18.61 -12.10
N GLY A 276 16.01 18.03 -12.52
CA GLY A 276 17.11 18.69 -13.27
C GLY A 276 18.31 19.01 -12.35
N ASP A 277 19.53 18.51 -12.54
CA ASP A 277 20.26 18.25 -13.77
C ASP A 277 21.15 17.00 -13.63
N ILE A 278 21.16 16.18 -14.68
CA ILE A 278 22.13 15.09 -14.82
C ILE A 278 23.49 15.71 -15.16
N CYS A 279 24.56 15.26 -14.51
CA CYS A 279 25.91 15.72 -14.83
C CYS A 279 26.27 15.38 -16.28
N HIS A 280 26.37 16.37 -17.16
CA HIS A 280 26.73 16.16 -18.58
C HIS A 280 28.11 15.52 -18.80
N ARG A 281 28.98 15.46 -17.78
CA ARG A 281 30.26 14.73 -17.85
C ARG A 281 30.11 13.22 -17.64
N CYS A 282 29.24 12.78 -16.75
CA CYS A 282 29.20 11.37 -16.34
C CYS A 282 27.81 10.73 -16.30
N GLY A 283 26.74 11.48 -16.57
CA GLY A 283 25.39 10.95 -16.59
C GLY A 283 24.78 10.68 -15.21
N MET A 284 25.46 11.01 -14.12
CA MET A 284 24.97 10.80 -12.75
C MET A 284 24.34 12.08 -12.18
N SER A 285 23.28 11.95 -11.39
CA SER A 285 22.65 13.06 -10.67
C SER A 285 23.39 13.40 -9.37
N GLY A 286 23.05 14.54 -8.77
CA GLY A 286 23.57 14.95 -7.46
C GLY A 286 24.87 15.76 -7.48
N HIS A 287 25.38 16.13 -8.65
CA HIS A 287 26.51 17.07 -8.79
C HIS A 287 26.55 17.73 -10.18
N TRP A 288 27.23 18.89 -10.27
CA TRP A 288 27.42 19.61 -11.52
C TRP A 288 28.67 19.12 -12.27
N SER A 289 28.70 19.28 -13.60
CA SER A 289 29.87 18.92 -14.42
C SER A 289 31.18 19.56 -13.95
N ARG A 290 31.13 20.75 -13.36
CA ARG A 290 32.31 21.45 -12.81
C ARG A 290 32.86 20.80 -11.54
N THR A 291 32.02 20.11 -10.77
CA THR A 291 32.38 19.41 -9.53
C THR A 291 32.46 17.89 -9.70
N CYS A 292 32.40 17.41 -10.94
CA CYS A 292 32.47 15.99 -11.28
C CYS A 292 33.85 15.40 -10.98
N ARG A 293 33.89 14.44 -10.04
CA ARG A 293 35.08 13.67 -9.65
C ARG A 293 35.09 12.26 -10.23
N THR A 294 34.22 11.96 -11.19
CA THR A 294 34.14 10.65 -11.84
C THR A 294 35.45 10.31 -12.55
N ALA A 295 35.90 9.06 -12.42
CA ALA A 295 37.14 8.60 -13.04
C ALA A 295 37.13 8.81 -14.58
N PRO A 296 38.25 9.22 -15.19
CA PRO A 296 38.30 9.60 -16.62
C PRO A 296 37.81 8.53 -17.59
N HIS A 297 38.02 7.25 -17.27
CA HIS A 297 37.59 6.14 -18.13
C HIS A 297 36.06 6.00 -18.20
N LEU A 298 35.33 6.28 -17.11
CA LEU A 298 33.87 6.24 -17.08
C LEU A 298 33.24 7.42 -17.82
N VAL A 299 33.86 8.60 -17.71
CA VAL A 299 33.47 9.79 -18.50
C VAL A 299 33.59 9.51 -20.00
N LYS A 300 34.67 8.84 -20.43
CA LYS A 300 34.86 8.44 -21.83
C LYS A 300 33.76 7.48 -22.32
N LEU A 301 33.39 6.48 -21.52
CA LEU A 301 32.31 5.55 -21.86
C LEU A 301 30.96 6.25 -22.01
N TYR A 302 30.63 7.16 -21.08
CA TYR A 302 29.40 7.95 -21.16
C TYR A 302 29.35 8.87 -22.38
N GLN A 303 30.46 9.55 -22.69
CA GLN A 303 30.53 10.39 -23.89
C GLN A 303 30.45 9.58 -25.19
N ALA A 304 30.99 8.35 -25.20
CA ALA A 304 30.86 7.44 -26.33
C ALA A 304 29.40 6.97 -26.53
N SER A 305 28.66 6.70 -25.44
CA SER A 305 27.25 6.29 -25.54
C SER A 305 26.33 7.40 -26.05
N LEU A 306 26.60 8.66 -25.71
CA LEU A 306 25.87 9.81 -26.27
C LEU A 306 26.12 9.97 -27.78
N LYS A 307 27.35 9.73 -28.24
CA LYS A 307 27.70 9.78 -29.67
C LYS A 307 27.09 8.62 -30.46
N ALA A 308 26.92 7.45 -29.83
CA ALA A 308 26.26 6.30 -30.45
C ALA A 308 24.75 6.51 -30.63
N LYS A 309 24.07 7.18 -29.68
CA LYS A 309 22.64 7.52 -29.78
C LYS A 309 22.30 8.53 -30.89
N GLY A 310 23.26 9.31 -31.38
CA GLY A 310 23.05 10.24 -32.51
C GLY A 310 23.08 9.58 -33.89
N LYS A 311 23.27 8.25 -33.96
CA LYS A 311 23.24 7.46 -35.19
C LYS A 311 22.23 6.31 -35.03
N GLU A 312 20.96 6.63 -34.84
CA GLU A 312 19.88 5.64 -35.02
C GLU A 312 19.82 5.28 -36.50
N VAL A 313 20.23 4.05 -36.83
CA VAL A 313 19.94 3.41 -38.11
C VAL A 313 18.48 2.95 -38.04
N GLU A 314 17.64 3.58 -38.85
CA GLU A 314 16.29 3.13 -39.15
C GLU A 314 16.32 1.68 -39.64
N THR A 315 15.65 0.78 -38.93
CA THR A 315 15.21 -0.49 -39.53
C THR A 315 13.75 -0.70 -39.20
N ASN A 316 12.93 -0.29 -40.18
CA ASN A 316 11.56 -0.70 -40.39
C ASN A 316 11.45 -2.24 -40.49
N LEU A 317 10.35 -2.76 -39.92
CA LEU A 317 9.49 -3.87 -40.33
C LEU A 317 10.11 -5.05 -41.11
N LEU A 318 9.81 -6.28 -40.67
CA LEU A 318 9.19 -7.34 -41.49
C LEU A 318 8.75 -8.52 -40.60
N ARG A 319 7.45 -8.81 -40.61
CA ARG A 319 6.82 -9.99 -40.00
C ARG A 319 6.74 -11.06 -41.10
N PRO A 320 7.21 -12.30 -40.92
CA PRO A 320 7.07 -13.31 -41.96
C PRO A 320 5.66 -13.93 -41.92
N GLU A 321 4.92 -13.75 -43.00
CA GLU A 321 3.76 -14.56 -43.37
C GLU A 321 4.26 -15.95 -43.78
N SER A 322 3.80 -17.00 -43.10
CA SER A 322 4.01 -18.38 -43.53
C SER A 322 2.82 -18.82 -44.40
N GLN A 323 3.17 -19.06 -45.66
CA GLN A 323 2.36 -19.47 -46.78
C GLN A 323 1.63 -20.81 -46.56
N THR A 324 0.42 -20.89 -47.11
CA THR A 324 -0.27 -22.12 -47.48
C THR A 324 0.48 -22.84 -48.59
N ILE A 325 0.66 -24.16 -48.47
CA ILE A 325 1.08 -25.05 -49.57
C ILE A 325 -0.13 -25.92 -49.96
N PRO A 326 -0.46 -26.03 -51.26
CA PRO A 326 -1.48 -26.95 -51.74
C PRO A 326 -0.85 -28.27 -52.23
N THR A 327 -1.42 -29.40 -51.80
CA THR A 327 -1.81 -30.57 -52.61
C THR A 327 -2.62 -31.50 -51.73
#